data_AF-A0A350MRA9-F1
#
_entry.id   AF-A0A350MRA9-F1
#
_cell.length_a   1.000
_cell.length_b   1.000
_cell.length_c   1.000
_cell.angle_alpha   90.00
_cell.angle_beta   90.00
_cell.angle_gamma   90.00
#
_symmetry.space_group_name_H-M   'P 1'
#
loop_
_entity.id
_entity.type
_entity.pdbx_description
1 polymer ?
#
loop_
_entity_poly.entity_id
_entity_poly.type
_entity_poly.pdbx_seq_one_letter_code
_entity_poly.pdbx_strand_id
1 'polypeptide(L)'
;MNNAKQIEADYAILTKGRKSVEPSRSNRIIAPENIFIEEGAMVENCNLNATDGPIYIGHNAQIWEGASLRGPIAVGDSAIVKMNSIIDEATTIGSHSKVGGEVENSIIMAYSNKPHSGYLGHSVIGQWCNIAAGTNAANLNNNYKSIKMWNYPQSRFIDTGLQFCGLVMGDHSKTGINTTFNTGSVVGISSNVFGAGYQRNFVASFVWGGPGTGYSGYDFDKALETAKEVYKRRGMELTNVDMKILRHVYDITKDNIRL
;
A
#
# COMPACT_ATOMS: atom_id res chain seq x y z
N MET A 1 -12.04 7.28 -3.94
CA MET A 1 -11.73 5.84 -4.11
C MET A 1 -12.89 5.07 -3.52
N ASN A 2 -13.48 4.12 -4.24
CA ASN A 2 -14.66 3.37 -3.76
C ASN A 2 -14.24 2.02 -3.13
N ASN A 3 -13.15 1.99 -2.36
CA ASN A 3 -12.56 0.73 -1.91
C ASN A 3 -13.47 -0.03 -0.92
N ALA A 4 -14.12 0.67 0.01
CA ALA A 4 -15.12 0.09 0.92
C ALA A 4 -16.19 -0.73 0.19
N LYS A 5 -16.81 -0.14 -0.84
CA LYS A 5 -17.84 -0.81 -1.64
C LYS A 5 -17.31 -2.04 -2.39
N GLN A 6 -16.05 -1.98 -2.83
CA GLN A 6 -15.41 -3.12 -3.48
C GLN A 6 -15.13 -4.25 -2.49
N ILE A 7 -14.64 -3.92 -1.29
CA ILE A 7 -14.43 -4.88 -0.20
C ILE A 7 -15.75 -5.58 0.17
N GLU A 8 -16.85 -4.85 0.27
CA GLU A 8 -18.18 -5.42 0.55
C GLU A 8 -18.65 -6.37 -0.56
N ALA A 9 -18.49 -5.97 -1.83
CA ALA A 9 -18.84 -6.81 -2.98
C ALA A 9 -18.00 -8.09 -3.03
N ASP A 10 -16.69 -7.96 -2.84
CA ASP A 10 -15.77 -9.11 -2.83
C ASP A 10 -16.04 -10.02 -1.64
N TYR A 11 -16.30 -9.47 -0.45
CA TYR A 11 -16.68 -10.23 0.75
C TYR A 11 -17.92 -11.08 0.50
N ALA A 12 -18.98 -10.51 -0.08
CA ALA A 12 -20.21 -11.24 -0.37
C ALA A 12 -19.98 -12.41 -1.33
N ILE A 13 -19.06 -12.28 -2.29
CA ILE A 13 -18.71 -13.35 -3.24
C ILE A 13 -17.83 -14.40 -2.55
N LEU A 14 -16.77 -13.96 -1.87
CA LEU A 14 -15.74 -14.82 -1.28
C LEU A 14 -16.27 -15.68 -0.13
N THR A 15 -17.29 -15.22 0.59
CA THR A 15 -17.80 -15.90 1.80
C THR A 15 -19.06 -16.72 1.54
N LYS A 16 -19.68 -16.58 0.36
CA LYS A 16 -20.96 -17.22 0.03
C LYS A 16 -20.91 -18.74 0.19
N GLY A 17 -21.73 -19.27 1.10
CA GLY A 17 -21.86 -20.71 1.35
C GLY A 17 -20.66 -21.33 2.09
N ARG A 18 -19.74 -20.51 2.60
CA ARG A 18 -18.55 -20.94 3.34
C ARG A 18 -18.72 -20.65 4.81
N LYS A 19 -17.89 -21.30 5.64
CA LYS A 19 -17.86 -21.10 7.09
C LYS A 19 -16.55 -20.42 7.46
N SER A 20 -16.64 -19.39 8.29
CA SER A 20 -15.47 -18.78 8.92
C SER A 20 -14.88 -19.71 9.97
N VAL A 21 -13.57 -19.59 10.19
CA VAL A 21 -12.93 -20.06 11.43
C VAL A 21 -13.49 -19.26 12.60
N GLU A 22 -13.70 -19.94 13.73
CA GLU A 22 -14.11 -19.30 14.98
C GLU A 22 -12.98 -18.41 15.51
N PRO A 23 -13.23 -17.11 15.78
CA PRO A 23 -12.20 -16.23 16.28
C PRO A 23 -11.75 -16.62 17.70
N SER A 24 -10.47 -16.41 18.00
CA SER A 24 -9.95 -16.64 19.35
C SER A 24 -10.64 -15.75 20.39
N ARG A 25 -10.87 -16.31 21.58
CA ARG A 25 -11.48 -15.62 22.74
C ARG A 25 -10.59 -14.52 23.32
N SER A 26 -9.33 -14.45 22.92
CA SER A 26 -8.42 -13.36 23.30
C SER A 26 -8.79 -12.02 22.64
N ASN A 27 -9.58 -12.05 21.55
CA ASN A 27 -9.94 -10.87 20.79
C ASN A 27 -11.16 -10.15 21.39
N ARG A 28 -11.19 -8.83 21.22
CA ARG A 28 -12.38 -8.01 21.44
C ARG A 28 -13.07 -7.75 20.10
N ILE A 29 -14.30 -8.25 19.96
CA ILE A 29 -15.01 -8.25 18.68
C ILE A 29 -16.35 -7.51 18.79
N ILE A 30 -16.65 -6.69 17.79
CA ILE A 30 -17.94 -6.00 17.59
C ILE A 30 -18.46 -6.36 16.18
N ALA A 31 -19.74 -6.74 16.09
CA ALA A 31 -20.40 -7.26 14.88
C ALA A 31 -19.71 -8.51 14.27
N PRO A 32 -19.58 -9.61 15.04
CA PRO A 32 -18.87 -10.82 14.60
C PRO A 32 -19.45 -11.45 13.32
N GLU A 33 -20.73 -11.26 13.03
CA GLU A 33 -21.41 -11.73 11.81
C GLU A 33 -20.83 -11.14 10.51
N ASN A 34 -20.10 -10.03 10.60
CA ASN A 34 -19.44 -9.36 9.48
C ASN A 34 -17.94 -9.69 9.39
N ILE A 35 -17.45 -10.64 10.20
CA ILE A 35 -16.03 -11.03 10.21
C ILE A 35 -15.91 -12.42 9.60
N PHE A 36 -15.01 -12.55 8.62
CA PHE A 36 -14.68 -13.83 8.01
C PHE A 36 -13.18 -14.09 8.11
N ILE A 37 -12.83 -15.20 8.74
CA ILE A 37 -11.46 -15.65 8.98
C ILE A 37 -11.26 -16.96 8.24
N GLU A 38 -10.29 -16.97 7.33
CA GLU A 38 -9.89 -18.15 6.58
C GLU A 38 -9.02 -19.11 7.40
N GLU A 39 -8.90 -20.35 6.92
CA GLU A 39 -8.06 -21.38 7.55
C GLU A 39 -6.59 -20.95 7.65
N GLY A 40 -5.95 -21.29 8.77
CA GLY A 40 -4.55 -20.98 9.05
C GLY A 40 -4.29 -19.53 9.48
N ALA A 41 -5.29 -18.64 9.39
CA ALA A 41 -5.13 -17.28 9.88
C ALA A 41 -4.96 -17.24 11.40
N MET A 42 -4.10 -16.34 11.89
CA MET A 42 -3.81 -16.13 13.30
C MET A 42 -4.23 -14.72 13.71
N VAL A 43 -5.13 -14.63 14.69
CA VAL A 43 -5.66 -13.36 15.20
C VAL A 43 -5.80 -13.50 16.71
N GLU A 44 -4.89 -12.88 17.45
CA GLU A 44 -4.83 -13.00 18.92
C GLU A 44 -4.70 -11.63 19.56
N ASN A 45 -5.43 -11.41 20.65
CA ASN A 45 -5.39 -10.18 21.46
C ASN A 45 -5.56 -8.88 20.62
N CYS A 46 -6.48 -8.91 19.66
CA CYS A 46 -6.77 -7.79 18.76
C CYS A 46 -8.14 -7.16 19.04
N ASN A 47 -8.33 -5.91 18.59
CA ASN A 47 -9.64 -5.26 18.54
C ASN A 47 -10.18 -5.31 17.11
N LEU A 48 -11.31 -5.98 16.90
CA LEU A 48 -11.98 -6.07 15.60
C LEU A 48 -13.36 -5.42 15.69
N ASN A 49 -13.59 -4.39 14.89
CA ASN A 49 -14.88 -3.69 14.83
C ASN A 49 -15.41 -3.70 13.39
N ALA A 50 -16.41 -4.54 13.13
CA ALA A 50 -17.04 -4.69 11.82
C ALA A 50 -18.45 -4.05 11.76
N THR A 51 -18.71 -3.04 12.59
CA THR A 51 -20.01 -2.33 12.61
C THR A 51 -20.30 -1.62 11.30
N ASP A 52 -19.29 -0.98 10.71
CA ASP A 52 -19.45 -0.12 9.53
C ASP A 52 -19.10 -0.85 8.22
N GLY A 53 -18.74 -2.13 8.29
CA GLY A 53 -18.47 -2.97 7.12
C GLY A 53 -17.65 -4.21 7.46
N PRO A 54 -17.54 -5.16 6.52
CA PRO A 54 -16.94 -6.46 6.78
C PRO A 54 -15.43 -6.42 7.02
N ILE A 55 -14.94 -7.33 7.86
CA ILE A 55 -13.52 -7.61 8.00
C ILE A 55 -13.24 -9.00 7.43
N TYR A 56 -12.49 -9.06 6.34
CA TYR A 56 -12.02 -10.30 5.73
C TYR A 56 -10.55 -10.53 6.08
N ILE A 57 -10.23 -11.73 6.59
CA ILE A 57 -8.88 -12.15 6.95
C ILE A 57 -8.55 -13.43 6.17
N GLY A 58 -7.64 -13.31 5.21
CA GLY A 58 -7.24 -14.34 4.27
C GLY A 58 -6.45 -15.49 4.88
N HIS A 59 -6.28 -16.57 4.12
CA HIS A 59 -5.57 -17.77 4.55
C HIS A 59 -4.20 -17.42 5.12
N ASN A 60 -3.77 -18.08 6.19
CA ASN A 60 -2.44 -17.88 6.80
C ASN A 60 -2.07 -16.42 7.16
N ALA A 61 -3.01 -15.48 7.10
CA ALA A 61 -2.77 -14.10 7.47
C ALA A 61 -2.55 -14.00 8.98
N GLN A 62 -1.72 -13.06 9.40
CA GLN A 62 -1.40 -12.86 10.80
C GLN A 62 -1.75 -11.44 11.22
N ILE A 63 -2.61 -11.30 12.21
CA ILE A 63 -2.92 -10.05 12.87
C ILE A 63 -2.34 -10.14 14.27
N TRP A 64 -1.24 -9.42 14.48
CA TRP A 64 -0.49 -9.49 15.73
C TRP A 64 -1.12 -8.61 16.82
N GLU A 65 -0.72 -8.90 18.04
CA GLU A 65 -1.34 -8.44 19.28
C GLU A 65 -1.43 -6.91 19.37
N GLY A 66 -2.54 -6.43 19.93
CA GLY A 66 -2.82 -5.01 20.10
C GLY A 66 -3.23 -4.29 18.82
N ALA A 67 -3.21 -4.94 17.65
CA ALA A 67 -3.73 -4.34 16.43
C ALA A 67 -5.23 -4.05 16.55
N SER A 68 -5.65 -2.92 15.99
CA SER A 68 -7.04 -2.45 15.99
C SER A 68 -7.49 -2.25 14.55
N LEU A 69 -8.55 -2.97 14.17
CA LEU A 69 -9.10 -3.00 12.81
C LEU A 69 -10.55 -2.52 12.83
N ARG A 70 -10.87 -1.50 12.02
CA ARG A 70 -12.22 -0.97 11.83
C ARG A 70 -12.66 -1.17 10.39
N GLY A 71 -13.65 -2.05 10.18
CA GLY A 71 -14.13 -2.41 8.85
C GLY A 71 -14.83 -1.26 8.10
N PRO A 72 -14.94 -1.34 6.76
CA PRO A 72 -14.58 -2.48 5.93
C PRO A 72 -13.07 -2.62 5.67
N ILE A 73 -12.53 -3.83 5.86
CA ILE A 73 -11.11 -4.17 5.67
C ILE A 73 -10.97 -5.52 4.98
N ALA A 74 -10.01 -5.63 4.05
CA ALA A 74 -9.57 -6.91 3.50
C ALA A 74 -8.07 -7.14 3.77
N VAL A 75 -7.73 -8.24 4.43
CA VAL A 75 -6.36 -8.72 4.63
C VAL A 75 -6.16 -9.98 3.80
N GLY A 76 -5.23 -9.93 2.84
CA GLY A 76 -4.95 -11.00 1.88
C GLY A 76 -4.19 -12.18 2.49
N ASP A 77 -4.06 -13.24 1.69
CA ASP A 77 -3.36 -14.47 2.09
C ASP A 77 -1.93 -14.18 2.56
N SER A 78 -1.55 -14.75 3.69
CA SER A 78 -0.21 -14.66 4.27
C SER A 78 0.27 -13.22 4.52
N ALA A 79 -0.65 -12.25 4.53
CA ALA A 79 -0.35 -10.87 4.90
C ALA A 79 -0.22 -10.75 6.41
N ILE A 80 0.58 -9.78 6.86
CA ILE A 80 0.86 -9.57 8.28
C ILE A 80 0.50 -8.14 8.65
N VAL A 81 -0.44 -7.99 9.59
CA VAL A 81 -0.67 -6.76 10.33
C VAL A 81 0.15 -6.82 11.62
N LYS A 82 1.06 -5.87 11.80
CA LYS A 82 2.04 -5.83 12.89
C LYS A 82 1.37 -5.46 14.22
N MET A 83 2.08 -5.72 15.32
CA MET A 83 1.61 -5.36 16.67
C MET A 83 1.26 -3.88 16.77
N ASN A 84 0.19 -3.58 17.51
CA ASN A 84 -0.30 -2.21 17.78
C ASN A 84 -0.58 -1.35 16.53
N SER A 85 -0.87 -1.98 15.39
CA SER A 85 -1.26 -1.25 14.18
C SER A 85 -2.69 -0.73 14.29
N ILE A 86 -2.94 0.43 13.67
CA ILE A 86 -4.27 1.03 13.56
C ILE A 86 -4.65 0.98 12.08
N ILE A 87 -5.63 0.14 11.76
CA ILE A 87 -6.13 -0.02 10.39
C ILE A 87 -7.58 0.43 10.37
N ASP A 88 -7.85 1.50 9.64
CA ASP A 88 -9.18 2.08 9.48
C ASP A 88 -9.84 1.62 8.19
N GLU A 89 -11.11 2.03 8.06
CA GLU A 89 -12.03 1.65 7.00
C GLU A 89 -11.48 1.82 5.60
N ALA A 90 -12.09 1.09 4.66
CA ALA A 90 -11.77 1.10 3.25
C ALA A 90 -10.30 0.73 2.96
N THR A 91 -9.70 -0.15 3.77
CA THR A 91 -8.30 -0.57 3.61
C THR A 91 -8.17 -2.00 3.09
N THR A 92 -7.37 -2.17 2.04
CA THR A 92 -7.00 -3.48 1.49
C THR A 92 -5.51 -3.71 1.67
N ILE A 93 -5.15 -4.79 2.33
CA ILE A 93 -3.77 -5.26 2.51
C ILE A 93 -3.60 -6.53 1.67
N GLY A 94 -2.82 -6.43 0.60
CA GLY A 94 -2.61 -7.51 -0.35
C GLY A 94 -1.82 -8.69 0.21
N SER A 95 -1.87 -9.82 -0.48
CA SER A 95 -1.20 -11.04 -0.04
C SER A 95 0.31 -10.87 0.16
N HIS A 96 0.86 -11.56 1.16
CA HIS A 96 2.28 -11.54 1.54
C HIS A 96 2.86 -10.16 1.93
N SER A 97 2.02 -9.15 2.05
CA SER A 97 2.38 -7.80 2.50
C SER A 97 2.55 -7.74 4.02
N LYS A 98 3.36 -6.79 4.49
CA LYS A 98 3.54 -6.52 5.93
C LYS A 98 3.20 -5.07 6.22
N VAL A 99 2.21 -4.83 7.07
CA VAL A 99 1.66 -3.50 7.35
C VAL A 99 1.68 -3.22 8.85
N GLY A 100 2.13 -2.03 9.21
CA GLY A 100 2.11 -1.51 10.57
C GLY A 100 1.95 0.01 10.60
N GLY A 101 1.90 0.56 11.83
CA GLY A 101 1.57 1.97 12.04
C GLY A 101 0.10 2.25 11.76
N GLU A 102 -0.19 3.42 11.19
CA GLU A 102 -1.55 3.85 10.89
C GLU A 102 -1.80 3.81 9.38
N VAL A 103 -2.88 3.15 8.97
CA VAL A 103 -3.30 3.03 7.57
C VAL A 103 -4.81 3.20 7.46
N GLU A 104 -5.24 4.05 6.53
CA GLU A 104 -6.65 4.40 6.34
C GLU A 104 -6.96 4.51 4.84
N ASN A 105 -8.12 4.01 4.41
CA ASN A 105 -8.66 4.17 3.06
C ASN A 105 -7.62 3.94 1.95
N SER A 106 -6.83 2.87 2.10
CA SER A 106 -5.66 2.63 1.24
C SER A 106 -5.66 1.23 0.66
N ILE A 107 -5.14 1.11 -0.56
CA ILE A 107 -4.92 -0.17 -1.24
C ILE A 107 -3.42 -0.43 -1.27
N ILE A 108 -2.97 -1.45 -0.56
CA ILE A 108 -1.59 -1.94 -0.59
C ILE A 108 -1.59 -3.26 -1.35
N MET A 109 -1.06 -3.28 -2.57
CA MET A 109 -1.05 -4.51 -3.38
C MET A 109 -0.09 -5.57 -2.82
N ALA A 110 -0.15 -6.77 -3.41
CA ALA A 110 0.59 -7.92 -2.95
C ALA A 110 2.12 -7.67 -2.89
N TYR A 111 2.77 -8.32 -1.92
CA TYR A 111 4.21 -8.27 -1.66
C TYR A 111 4.78 -6.89 -1.24
N SER A 112 3.93 -5.89 -1.01
CA SER A 112 4.34 -4.56 -0.59
C SER A 112 4.37 -4.41 0.92
N ASN A 113 5.35 -3.66 1.46
CA ASN A 113 5.56 -3.58 2.90
C ASN A 113 5.56 -2.14 3.40
N LYS A 114 4.84 -1.89 4.49
CA LYS A 114 4.91 -0.71 5.36
C LYS A 114 4.95 -1.20 6.82
N PRO A 115 6.01 -1.89 7.27
CA PRO A 115 5.94 -2.70 8.50
C PRO A 115 6.15 -1.90 9.80
N HIS A 116 6.29 -0.58 9.72
CA HIS A 116 6.71 0.29 10.81
C HIS A 116 5.77 1.49 10.96
N SER A 117 5.95 2.24 12.06
CA SER A 117 5.24 3.47 12.35
C SER A 117 5.32 4.51 11.22
N GLY A 118 4.33 5.40 11.19
CA GLY A 118 4.07 6.38 10.13
C GLY A 118 2.62 6.28 9.66
N TYR A 119 2.16 7.28 8.91
CA TYR A 119 0.79 7.41 8.41
C TYR A 119 0.70 7.16 6.90
N LEU A 120 -0.29 6.36 6.49
CA LEU A 120 -0.64 6.16 5.08
C LEU A 120 -2.16 6.22 4.90
N GLY A 121 -2.67 7.38 4.49
CA GLY A 121 -4.09 7.60 4.21
C GLY A 121 -4.38 7.75 2.73
N HIS A 122 -5.54 7.28 2.26
CA HIS A 122 -6.09 7.60 0.93
C HIS A 122 -5.13 7.31 -0.23
N SER A 123 -4.42 6.18 -0.13
CA SER A 123 -3.24 5.87 -0.96
C SER A 123 -3.42 4.59 -1.79
N VAL A 124 -2.69 4.49 -2.90
CA VAL A 124 -2.57 3.27 -3.70
C VAL A 124 -1.12 2.90 -3.86
N ILE A 125 -0.73 1.75 -3.32
CA ILE A 125 0.63 1.24 -3.35
C ILE A 125 0.65 -0.01 -4.23
N GLY A 126 1.43 0.05 -5.30
CA GLY A 126 1.66 -1.04 -6.25
C GLY A 126 2.35 -2.24 -5.62
N GLN A 127 2.72 -3.23 -6.43
CA GLN A 127 3.37 -4.46 -5.97
C GLN A 127 4.85 -4.24 -5.67
N TRP A 128 5.43 -5.07 -4.80
CA TRP A 128 6.87 -5.06 -4.49
C TRP A 128 7.42 -3.73 -3.95
N CYS A 129 6.55 -2.89 -3.41
CA CYS A 129 6.94 -1.62 -2.81
C CYS A 129 7.49 -1.83 -1.39
N ASN A 130 8.37 -0.93 -0.95
CA ASN A 130 8.84 -0.90 0.42
C ASN A 130 8.79 0.51 1.00
N ILE A 131 7.85 0.75 1.89
CA ILE A 131 7.67 1.96 2.67
C ILE A 131 8.44 1.80 3.99
N ALA A 132 9.55 2.52 4.12
CA ALA A 132 10.44 2.43 5.28
C ALA A 132 9.86 3.14 6.51
N ALA A 133 10.49 2.86 7.66
CA ALA A 133 10.08 3.37 8.97
C ALA A 133 9.94 4.89 9.01
N GLY A 134 8.88 5.38 9.65
CA GLY A 134 8.61 6.80 9.81
C GLY A 134 8.17 7.50 8.52
N THR A 135 7.87 6.77 7.44
CA THR A 135 7.31 7.39 6.24
C THR A 135 5.89 7.86 6.51
N ASN A 136 5.58 9.10 6.11
CA ASN A 136 4.24 9.68 6.23
C ASN A 136 3.77 10.21 4.88
N ALA A 137 2.50 9.96 4.54
CA ALA A 137 1.85 10.51 3.36
C ALA A 137 0.64 11.35 3.77
N ALA A 138 0.73 12.67 3.59
CA ALA A 138 -0.40 13.56 3.82
C ALA A 138 -1.53 13.26 2.82
N ASN A 139 -2.78 13.33 3.27
CA ASN A 139 -3.97 13.09 2.45
C ASN A 139 -4.92 14.29 2.36
N LEU A 140 -4.77 15.33 3.18
CA LEU A 140 -5.64 16.52 3.21
C LEU A 140 -4.82 17.81 3.09
N ASN A 141 -5.25 18.72 2.22
CA ASN A 141 -4.62 20.04 2.12
C ASN A 141 -4.97 20.90 3.35
N ASN A 142 -4.00 21.64 3.89
CA ASN A 142 -4.24 22.55 5.03
C ASN A 142 -5.27 23.66 4.75
N ASN A 143 -5.52 23.96 3.47
CA ASN A 143 -6.53 24.93 3.04
C ASN A 143 -7.87 24.28 2.65
N TYR A 144 -8.01 22.96 2.85
CA TYR A 144 -9.20 22.16 2.54
C TYR A 144 -9.67 22.18 1.08
N LYS A 145 -8.87 22.76 0.16
CA LYS A 145 -9.16 22.77 -1.28
C LYS A 145 -8.91 21.40 -1.90
N SER A 146 -9.53 21.18 -3.06
CA SER A 146 -9.34 19.98 -3.86
C SER A 146 -7.86 19.72 -4.18
N ILE A 147 -7.49 18.45 -4.20
CA ILE A 147 -6.12 18.00 -4.40
C ILE A 147 -5.85 17.82 -5.89
N LYS A 148 -4.66 18.24 -6.33
CA LYS A 148 -4.18 18.02 -7.68
C LYS A 148 -3.21 16.85 -7.73
N MET A 149 -3.24 16.08 -8.80
CA MET A 149 -2.32 14.96 -9.02
C MET A 149 -1.74 14.97 -10.42
N TRP A 150 -0.55 14.37 -10.57
CA TRP A 150 0.10 14.23 -11.87
C TRP A 150 -0.72 13.31 -12.79
N ASN A 151 -1.02 13.80 -13.99
CA ASN A 151 -1.69 13.04 -15.03
C ASN A 151 -0.68 12.71 -16.14
N TYR A 152 -0.35 11.42 -16.30
CA TYR A 152 0.61 10.97 -17.33
C TYR A 152 0.18 11.32 -18.76
N PRO A 153 -1.08 11.09 -19.20
CA PRO A 153 -1.50 11.43 -20.58
C PRO A 153 -1.41 12.93 -20.92
N GLN A 154 -1.68 13.81 -19.96
CA GLN A 154 -1.65 15.26 -20.18
C GLN A 154 -0.34 15.92 -19.74
N SER A 155 0.60 15.15 -19.18
CA SER A 155 1.89 15.63 -18.65
C SER A 155 1.78 16.88 -17.77
N ARG A 156 0.75 16.93 -16.90
CA ARG A 156 0.50 18.05 -15.99
C ARG A 156 -0.28 17.61 -14.75
N PHE A 157 -0.24 18.45 -13.72
CA PHE A 157 -1.14 18.30 -12.58
C PHE A 157 -2.57 18.69 -12.96
N ILE A 158 -3.52 17.81 -12.68
CA ILE A 158 -4.95 18.08 -12.85
C ILE A 158 -5.66 18.04 -11.50
N ASP A 159 -6.74 18.80 -11.38
CA ASP A 159 -7.62 18.72 -10.22
C ASP A 159 -8.33 17.36 -10.20
N THR A 160 -8.28 16.67 -9.06
CA THR A 160 -8.98 15.41 -8.84
C THR A 160 -10.44 15.60 -8.46
N GLY A 161 -10.81 16.81 -8.00
CA GLY A 161 -12.10 17.10 -7.36
C GLY A 161 -12.24 16.47 -5.96
N LEU A 162 -11.21 15.80 -5.45
CA LEU A 162 -11.23 15.13 -4.15
C LEU A 162 -10.64 16.04 -3.07
N GLN A 163 -11.26 16.03 -1.89
CA GLN A 163 -10.70 16.68 -0.69
C GLN A 163 -9.61 15.85 -0.03
N PHE A 164 -9.71 14.51 -0.14
CA PHE A 164 -8.73 13.58 0.40
C PHE A 164 -8.07 12.76 -0.70
N CYS A 165 -6.74 12.81 -0.76
CA CYS A 165 -5.92 12.03 -1.69
C CYS A 165 -4.46 12.01 -1.24
N GLY A 166 -3.94 10.81 -0.99
CA GLY A 166 -2.59 10.59 -0.47
C GLY A 166 -1.58 10.26 -1.56
N LEU A 167 -0.84 9.18 -1.33
CA LEU A 167 0.25 8.71 -2.18
C LEU A 167 -0.24 7.67 -3.19
N VAL A 168 0.11 7.85 -4.47
CA VAL A 168 0.09 6.78 -5.47
C VAL A 168 1.54 6.38 -5.75
N MET A 169 1.88 5.12 -5.53
CA MET A 169 3.23 4.61 -5.64
C MET A 169 3.27 3.39 -6.56
N GLY A 170 3.99 3.51 -7.67
CA GLY A 170 4.14 2.45 -8.66
C GLY A 170 5.01 1.30 -8.16
N ASP A 171 4.88 0.16 -8.85
CA ASP A 171 5.53 -1.09 -8.49
C ASP A 171 7.04 -0.95 -8.29
N HIS A 172 7.60 -1.80 -7.43
CA HIS A 172 9.03 -1.86 -7.11
C HIS A 172 9.65 -0.60 -6.47
N SER A 173 8.88 0.46 -6.25
CA SER A 173 9.38 1.68 -5.63
C SER A 173 9.62 1.53 -4.13
N LYS A 174 10.51 2.35 -3.58
CA LYS A 174 10.95 2.26 -2.18
C LYS A 174 11.14 3.64 -1.59
N THR A 175 10.88 3.76 -0.29
CA THR A 175 11.16 4.96 0.48
C THR A 175 12.32 4.73 1.44
N GLY A 176 13.09 5.77 1.73
CA GLY A 176 14.00 5.82 2.86
C GLY A 176 13.26 6.06 4.17
N ILE A 177 13.94 5.86 5.29
CA ILE A 177 13.36 6.17 6.61
C ILE A 177 12.98 7.66 6.70
N ASN A 178 11.94 7.97 7.44
CA ASN A 178 11.44 9.33 7.67
C ASN A 178 11.15 10.12 6.37
N THR A 179 10.74 9.43 5.30
CA THR A 179 10.33 10.07 4.05
C THR A 179 8.94 10.70 4.21
N THR A 180 8.76 11.96 3.81
CA THR A 180 7.48 12.66 3.93
C THR A 180 6.92 13.07 2.57
N PHE A 181 5.72 12.60 2.24
CA PHE A 181 5.01 12.94 1.00
C PHE A 181 3.92 13.98 1.24
N ASN A 182 3.76 14.87 0.25
CA ASN A 182 2.63 15.78 0.19
C ASN A 182 1.34 15.04 -0.24
N THR A 183 0.22 15.74 -0.10
CA THR A 183 -1.06 15.34 -0.68
C THR A 183 -0.97 15.17 -2.20
N GLY A 184 -1.64 14.14 -2.73
CA GLY A 184 -1.66 13.85 -4.16
C GLY A 184 -0.28 13.54 -4.76
N SER A 185 0.66 13.03 -3.94
CA SER A 185 1.97 12.62 -4.42
C SER A 185 1.87 11.40 -5.33
N VAL A 186 2.57 11.44 -6.46
CA VAL A 186 2.71 10.33 -7.42
C VAL A 186 4.17 9.94 -7.50
N VAL A 187 4.49 8.70 -7.14
CA VAL A 187 5.80 8.08 -7.30
C VAL A 187 5.68 7.01 -8.38
N GLY A 188 6.54 7.09 -9.39
CA GLY A 188 6.59 6.15 -10.51
C GLY A 188 7.02 4.74 -10.11
N ILE A 189 7.36 3.95 -11.11
CA ILE A 189 7.79 2.55 -10.97
C ILE A 189 9.31 2.50 -10.74
N SER A 190 9.76 1.57 -9.89
CA SER A 190 11.20 1.32 -9.61
C SER A 190 11.97 2.56 -9.15
N SER A 191 11.34 3.41 -8.35
CA SER A 191 11.96 4.64 -7.83
C SER A 191 12.37 4.50 -6.37
N ASN A 192 13.52 5.05 -6.01
CA ASN A 192 14.04 5.06 -4.64
C ASN A 192 14.04 6.49 -4.10
N VAL A 193 13.15 6.77 -3.16
CA VAL A 193 12.85 8.12 -2.67
C VAL A 193 13.33 8.28 -1.24
N PHE A 194 14.24 9.21 -0.97
CA PHE A 194 14.80 9.42 0.37
C PHE A 194 15.32 10.85 0.54
N GLY A 195 15.68 11.21 1.76
CA GLY A 195 16.15 12.55 2.10
C GLY A 195 15.15 13.28 2.98
N ALA A 196 15.62 14.36 3.60
CA ALA A 196 14.86 15.11 4.59
C ALA A 196 13.85 16.06 3.92
N GLY A 197 12.76 16.37 4.64
CA GLY A 197 11.74 17.30 4.17
C GLY A 197 10.71 16.66 3.23
N TYR A 198 9.92 17.52 2.60
CA TYR A 198 8.83 17.09 1.72
C TYR A 198 9.35 16.67 0.34
N GLN A 199 9.00 15.47 -0.09
CA GLN A 199 9.27 14.99 -1.44
C GLN A 199 8.44 15.76 -2.48
N ARG A 200 8.88 15.71 -3.76
CA ARG A 200 8.11 16.29 -4.87
C ARG A 200 6.74 15.61 -4.98
N ASN A 201 5.70 16.36 -5.38
CA ASN A 201 4.38 15.79 -5.68
C ASN A 201 4.40 14.84 -6.88
N PHE A 202 5.41 14.92 -7.74
CA PHE A 202 5.67 13.93 -8.78
C PHE A 202 7.13 13.50 -8.72
N VAL A 203 7.34 12.19 -8.61
CA VAL A 203 8.63 11.52 -8.72
C VAL A 203 8.51 10.55 -9.88
N ALA A 204 9.31 10.75 -10.93
CA ALA A 204 9.27 9.93 -12.13
C ALA A 204 9.63 8.46 -11.85
N SER A 205 9.34 7.58 -12.81
CA SER A 205 9.77 6.18 -12.78
C SER A 205 11.28 6.07 -12.97
N PHE A 206 11.90 5.05 -12.38
CA PHE A 206 13.33 4.75 -12.49
C PHE A 206 14.19 5.95 -12.11
N VAL A 207 13.94 6.52 -10.94
CA VAL A 207 14.77 7.57 -10.36
C VAL A 207 15.21 7.23 -8.95
N TRP A 208 16.31 7.83 -8.53
CA TRP A 208 16.93 7.62 -7.23
C TRP A 208 17.27 8.98 -6.62
N GLY A 209 16.80 9.28 -5.41
CA GLY A 209 17.13 10.53 -4.72
C GLY A 209 16.00 11.17 -3.93
N GLY A 210 16.16 12.47 -3.67
CA GLY A 210 15.12 13.31 -3.08
C GLY A 210 15.61 14.71 -2.73
N PRO A 211 14.86 15.46 -1.89
CA PRO A 211 15.24 16.80 -1.49
C PRO A 211 16.64 16.81 -0.85
N GLY A 212 17.49 17.70 -1.35
CA GLY A 212 18.89 17.85 -0.92
C GLY A 212 19.91 17.18 -1.85
N THR A 213 19.63 15.99 -2.39
CA THR A 213 20.52 15.32 -3.35
C THR A 213 20.10 15.52 -4.81
N GLY A 214 18.83 15.89 -5.03
CA GLY A 214 18.21 15.82 -6.34
C GLY A 214 17.81 14.38 -6.70
N TYR A 215 17.05 14.24 -7.78
CA TYR A 215 16.73 12.93 -8.35
C TYR A 215 17.65 12.67 -9.55
N SER A 216 18.18 11.46 -9.65
CA SER A 216 18.97 10.99 -10.79
C SER A 216 18.32 9.76 -11.41
N GLY A 217 18.57 9.54 -12.70
CA GLY A 217 18.09 8.35 -13.39
C GLY A 217 18.67 7.08 -12.79
N TYR A 218 17.80 6.09 -12.56
CA TYR A 218 18.17 4.76 -12.12
C TYR A 218 18.35 3.86 -13.33
N ASP A 219 19.54 3.29 -13.46
CA ASP A 219 19.89 2.39 -14.56
C ASP A 219 18.96 1.17 -14.59
N PHE A 220 18.48 0.84 -15.79
CA PHE A 220 17.49 -0.23 -15.96
C PHE A 220 18.01 -1.60 -15.55
N ASP A 221 19.26 -1.92 -15.91
CA ASP A 221 19.82 -3.25 -15.62
C ASP A 221 20.01 -3.42 -14.10
N LYS A 222 20.41 -2.35 -13.39
CA LYS A 222 20.42 -2.33 -11.92
C LYS A 222 19.03 -2.45 -11.30
N ALA A 223 18.01 -1.82 -11.89
CA ALA A 223 16.63 -1.96 -11.44
C ALA A 223 16.15 -3.42 -11.59
N LEU A 224 16.54 -4.07 -12.69
CA LEU A 224 16.24 -5.46 -12.97
C LEU A 224 16.94 -6.42 -11.99
N GLU A 225 18.21 -6.17 -11.67
CA GLU A 225 18.94 -6.90 -10.63
C GLU A 225 18.21 -6.81 -9.28
N THR A 226 17.77 -5.62 -8.89
CA THR A 226 17.00 -5.42 -7.65
C THR A 226 15.67 -6.16 -7.68
N ALA A 227 14.96 -6.16 -8.82
CA ALA A 227 13.72 -6.91 -8.98
C ALA A 227 13.93 -8.43 -8.82
N LYS A 228 15.02 -8.98 -9.38
CA LYS A 228 15.39 -10.39 -9.20
C LYS A 228 15.65 -10.74 -7.74
N GLU A 229 16.38 -9.89 -7.01
CA GLU A 229 16.67 -10.11 -5.60
C GLU A 229 15.40 -10.11 -4.72
N VAL A 230 14.44 -9.20 -4.98
CA VAL A 230 13.19 -9.20 -4.20
C VAL A 230 12.29 -10.41 -4.48
N TYR A 231 12.27 -10.90 -5.72
CA TYR A 231 11.58 -12.14 -6.09
C TYR A 231 12.23 -13.36 -5.42
N LYS A 232 13.55 -13.46 -5.45
CA LYS A 232 14.31 -14.54 -4.82
C LYS A 232 14.06 -14.66 -3.32
N ARG A 233 13.90 -13.54 -2.62
CA ARG A 233 13.51 -13.51 -1.18
C ARG A 233 12.16 -14.16 -0.90
N ARG A 234 11.32 -14.33 -1.92
CA ARG A 234 10.02 -15.03 -1.85
C ARG A 234 10.04 -16.40 -2.54
N GLY A 235 11.21 -16.90 -2.92
CA GLY A 235 11.33 -18.16 -3.65
C GLY A 235 10.72 -18.09 -5.06
N MET A 236 10.59 -16.88 -5.61
CA MET A 236 10.03 -16.64 -6.94
C MET A 236 11.14 -16.27 -7.92
N GLU A 237 10.89 -16.49 -9.21
CA GLU A 237 11.76 -16.05 -10.29
C GLU A 237 11.12 -14.90 -11.06
N LEU A 238 11.92 -13.88 -11.39
CA LEU A 238 11.47 -12.80 -12.25
C LEU A 238 11.39 -13.30 -13.70
N THR A 239 10.18 -13.37 -14.25
CA THR A 239 9.95 -14.03 -15.54
C THR A 239 10.35 -13.14 -16.72
N ASN A 240 10.57 -13.75 -17.89
CA ASN A 240 10.80 -13.00 -19.13
C ASN A 240 9.65 -12.02 -19.48
N VAL A 241 8.42 -12.30 -19.04
CA VAL A 241 7.27 -11.40 -19.25
C VAL A 241 7.42 -10.18 -18.35
N ASP A 242 7.72 -10.36 -17.06
CA ASP A 242 7.95 -9.26 -16.11
C ASP A 242 9.06 -8.33 -16.61
N MET A 243 10.18 -8.91 -17.09
CA MET A 243 11.31 -8.14 -17.61
C MET A 243 10.91 -7.31 -18.85
N LYS A 244 10.08 -7.84 -19.73
CA LYS A 244 9.56 -7.12 -20.91
C LYS A 244 8.60 -6.00 -20.51
N ILE A 245 7.74 -6.22 -19.52
CA ILE A 245 6.83 -5.19 -18.98
C ILE A 245 7.66 -4.05 -18.39
N LEU A 246 8.62 -4.35 -17.52
CA LEU A 246 9.49 -3.33 -16.92
C LEU A 246 10.27 -2.56 -17.98
N ARG A 247 10.82 -3.25 -19.00
CA ARG A 247 11.53 -2.59 -20.11
C ARG A 247 10.61 -1.66 -20.88
N HIS A 248 9.40 -2.10 -21.21
CA HIS A 248 8.42 -1.27 -21.91
C HIS A 248 8.08 0.00 -21.11
N VAL A 249 7.82 -0.13 -19.81
CA VAL A 249 7.57 1.02 -18.91
C VAL A 249 8.78 1.95 -18.88
N TYR A 250 9.99 1.42 -18.77
CA TYR A 250 11.22 2.22 -18.80
C TYR A 250 11.29 3.06 -20.08
N ASP A 251 11.08 2.43 -21.24
CA ASP A 251 11.20 3.08 -22.54
C ASP A 251 10.16 4.19 -22.75
N ILE A 252 8.91 4.00 -22.28
CA ILE A 252 7.83 5.01 -22.42
C ILE A 252 7.89 6.11 -21.35
N THR A 253 8.65 5.92 -20.26
CA THR A 253 8.74 6.90 -19.17
C THR A 253 10.09 7.62 -19.06
N LYS A 254 11.11 7.22 -19.84
CA LYS A 254 12.46 7.77 -19.77
C LYS A 254 12.55 9.28 -19.94
N ASP A 255 11.62 9.89 -20.68
CA ASP A 255 11.60 11.35 -20.88
C ASP A 255 11.19 12.11 -19.60
N ASN A 256 10.47 11.44 -18.69
CA ASN A 256 10.08 12.01 -17.39
C ASN A 256 11.23 12.02 -16.37
N ILE A 257 12.30 11.22 -16.58
CA ILE A 257 13.43 11.11 -15.64
C ILE A 257 14.14 12.46 -15.44
N ARG A 258 14.02 13.37 -16.42
CA ARG A 258 14.66 14.69 -16.42
C ARG A 258 13.76 15.82 -15.90
N LEU A 259 12.51 15.54 -15.53
CA LEU A 259 11.54 16.50 -14.97
C LEU A 259 11.67 16.56 -13.44
#